data_AF-A0AB33CKY2-F1
#
_entry.id   AF-A0AB33CKY2-F1
#
_cell.length_a   1.000
_cell.length_b   1.000
_cell.length_c   1.000
_cell.angle_alpha   90.00
_cell.angle_beta   90.00
_cell.angle_gamma   90.00
#
_symmetry.space_group_name_H-M   'P 1'
#
loop_
_entity.id
_entity.type
_entity.pdbx_description
1 polymer ?
#
loop_
_entity_poly.entity_id
_entity_poly.type
_entity_poly.pdbx_seq_one_letter_code
_entity_poly.pdbx_strand_id
1 'polypeptide(L)' 'MDETQPASLFEQLQQRLAAAPEPLKVLQEFEAELLFAFPSEAAAVAELIGSWGYRLGVLERQDLNWYI' A
#
# COMPACT_ATOMS: atom_id res chain seq x y z
N MET A 1 -15.04 -15.51 -22.00
CA MET A 1 -15.43 -14.46 -21.05
C MET A 1 -14.29 -14.40 -20.05
N ASP A 2 -13.42 -13.41 -20.22
CA ASP A 2 -12.31 -13.19 -19.30
C ASP A 2 -12.89 -12.37 -18.14
N GLU A 3 -13.40 -13.06 -17.13
CA GLU A 3 -13.85 -12.44 -15.89
C GLU A 3 -12.60 -12.06 -15.10
N THR A 4 -11.89 -11.03 -15.55
CA THR A 4 -10.82 -10.40 -14.78
C THR A 4 -11.48 -9.75 -13.57
N GLN A 5 -11.67 -10.53 -12.50
CA GLN A 5 -12.05 -9.99 -11.20
C GLN A 5 -11.09 -8.85 -10.89
N PRO A 6 -11.58 -7.67 -10.46
CA PRO A 6 -10.69 -6.57 -10.11
C PRO A 6 -9.73 -7.09 -9.03
N ALA A 7 -8.43 -7.06 -9.34
CA ALA A 7 -7.40 -7.52 -8.42
C ALA A 7 -7.59 -6.80 -7.08
N SER A 8 -7.44 -7.52 -5.97
CA SER A 8 -7.56 -6.93 -4.64
C SER A 8 -6.55 -5.78 -4.48
N LEU A 9 -6.86 -4.75 -3.67
CA LEU A 9 -5.91 -3.63 -3.45
C LEU A 9 -4.51 -4.10 -3.03
N PHE A 10 -4.44 -5.17 -2.24
CA PHE A 10 -3.19 -5.82 -1.86
C PHE A 10 -2.44 -6.42 -3.06
N GLU A 11 -3.15 -7.08 -3.99
CA GLU A 11 -2.56 -7.64 -5.20
C GLU A 11 -2.09 -6.54 -6.15
N GLN A 12 -2.85 -5.46 -6.28
CA GLN A 12 -2.44 -4.28 -7.06
C GLN A 12 -1.15 -3.68 -6.52
N LEU A 13 -1.03 -3.52 -5.19
CA LEU A 13 0.19 -3.06 -4.55
C LEU A 13 1.36 -4.05 -4.78
N GLN A 14 1.13 -5.35 -4.60
CA GLN A 14 2.15 -6.38 -4.80
C GLN A 14 2.69 -6.37 -6.24
N GLN A 15 1.81 -6.26 -7.24
CA GLN A 15 2.20 -6.20 -8.65
C GLN A 15 3.02 -4.94 -8.96
N ARG A 16 2.61 -3.78 -8.41
CA ARG A 16 3.35 -2.53 -8.61
C ARG A 16 4.75 -2.59 -7.99
N LEU A 17 4.87 -3.19 -6.79
CA LEU A 17 6.14 -3.34 -6.11
C LEU A 17 7.09 -4.33 -6.78
N ALA A 18 6.56 -5.40 -7.41
CA ALA A 18 7.37 -6.44 -8.05
C ALA A 18 8.28 -5.91 -9.18
N ALA A 19 7.88 -4.83 -9.86
CA ALA A 19 8.64 -4.21 -10.94
C ALA A 19 9.25 -2.83 -10.55
N ALA A 20 9.10 -2.41 -9.30
CA ALA A 20 9.48 -1.07 -8.85
C ALA A 20 10.97 -0.97 -8.52
N PRO A 21 11.74 -0.05 -9.12
CA PRO A 21 13.10 0.25 -8.69
C PRO A 21 13.14 0.98 -7.33
N GLU A 22 12.04 1.64 -6.95
CA GLU A 22 11.90 2.41 -5.71
C GLU A 22 10.61 1.96 -4.98
N PRO A 23 10.63 0.83 -4.25
CA PRO A 23 9.43 0.24 -3.65
C PRO A 23 8.76 1.17 -2.62
N LEU A 24 9.55 1.94 -1.88
CA LEU A 24 9.03 2.91 -0.90
C LEU A 24 8.21 4.02 -1.58
N LYS A 25 8.66 4.51 -2.73
CA LYS A 25 7.97 5.54 -3.49
C LYS A 25 6.63 5.04 -4.01
N VAL A 26 6.61 3.82 -4.56
CA VAL A 26 5.38 3.17 -5.02
C VAL A 26 4.37 2.98 -3.89
N LEU A 27 4.84 2.64 -2.69
CA LEU A 27 3.99 2.51 -1.51
C LEU A 27 3.35 3.85 -1.12
N GLN A 28 4.13 4.94 -1.12
CA GLN A 28 3.63 6.30 -0.82
C GLN A 28 2.66 6.83 -1.89
N GLU A 29 2.95 6.58 -3.17
CA GLU A 29 2.03 6.93 -4.26
C GLU A 29 0.70 6.20 -4.10
N PHE A 30 0.75 4.91 -3.77
CA PHE A 30 -0.45 4.11 -3.53
C PHE A 30 -1.24 4.58 -2.31
N GLU A 31 -0.56 4.98 -1.23
CA GLU A 31 -1.20 5.63 -0.08
C GLU A 31 -1.93 6.91 -0.48
N ALA A 32 -1.28 7.80 -1.24
CA ALA A 32 -1.88 9.04 -1.70
C ALA A 32 -3.12 8.79 -2.59
N GLU A 33 -3.08 7.77 -3.46
CA GLU A 33 -4.22 7.35 -4.27
C GLU A 33 -5.40 6.89 -3.40
N LEU A 34 -5.13 6.09 -2.36
CA LEU A 34 -6.16 5.64 -1.43
C LEU A 34 -6.72 6.79 -0.58
N LEU A 35 -5.88 7.71 -0.11
CA LEU A 35 -6.32 8.89 0.64
C LEU A 35 -7.18 9.82 -0.23
N PHE A 36 -6.89 9.91 -1.53
CA PHE A 36 -7.71 10.67 -2.46
C PHE A 36 -9.08 10.01 -2.69
N ALA A 37 -9.13 8.68 -2.80
CA ALA A 37 -10.37 7.93 -2.99
C ALA A 37 -11.21 7.83 -1.70
N PHE A 38 -10.56 7.75 -0.54
CA PHE A 38 -11.17 7.55 0.78
C PHE A 38 -10.70 8.61 1.79
N PRO A 39 -10.99 9.91 1.56
CA PRO A 39 -10.46 10.99 2.39
C PRO A 39 -10.90 10.95 3.85
N SER A 40 -12.05 10.32 4.13
CA SER A 40 -12.59 10.16 5.48
C SER A 40 -11.93 9.02 6.27
N GLU A 41 -11.18 8.15 5.60
CA GLU A 41 -10.59 6.93 6.19
C GLU A 41 -9.07 7.02 6.33
N ALA A 42 -8.53 8.25 6.43
CA ALA A 42 -7.09 8.49 6.38
C ALA A 42 -6.27 7.65 7.37
N ALA A 43 -6.75 7.49 8.60
CA ALA A 43 -6.09 6.66 9.60
C ALA A 43 -6.10 5.17 9.22
N ALA A 44 -7.22 4.66 8.70
CA ALA A 44 -7.33 3.26 8.28
C ALA A 44 -6.47 2.98 7.04
N VAL A 45 -6.40 3.93 6.09
CA VAL A 45 -5.51 3.84 4.94
C VAL A 45 -4.05 3.79 5.39
N ALA A 46 -3.63 4.67 6.29
CA ALA A 46 -2.26 4.71 6.77
C ALA A 46 -1.87 3.43 7.52
N GLU A 47 -2.76 2.90 8.37
CA GLU A 47 -2.55 1.62 9.07
C GLU A 47 -2.47 0.43 8.10
N LEU A 48 -3.33 0.42 7.07
CA LEU A 48 -3.36 -0.60 6.04
C LEU A 48 -2.07 -0.61 5.21
N ILE A 49 -1.64 0.58 4.75
CA ILE A 49 -0.40 0.76 3.99
C ILE A 49 0.82 0.41 4.84
N GLY A 50 0.86 0.83 6.10
CA GLY A 50 1.93 0.47 7.03
C GLY A 50 2.04 -1.05 7.21
N SER A 51 0.90 -1.71 7.43
CA SER A 51 0.83 -3.16 7.58
C SER A 51 1.25 -3.91 6.31
N TRP A 52 0.83 -3.46 5.13
CA TRP A 52 1.19 -4.06 3.85
C TRP A 52 2.64 -3.79 3.48
N GLY A 53 3.13 -2.57 3.67
CA GLY A 53 4.52 -2.20 3.45
C GLY A 53 5.47 -3.03 4.30
N TYR A 54 5.14 -3.28 5.58
CA TYR A 54 5.91 -4.17 6.43
C TYR A 54 5.85 -5.63 5.95
N ARG A 55 4.66 -6.15 5.62
CA ARG A 55 4.49 -7.53 5.13
C ARG A 55 5.25 -7.78 3.83
N LEU A 56 5.31 -6.80 2.95
CA LEU A 56 5.99 -6.88 1.65
C LEU A 56 7.49 -6.54 1.75
N GLY A 57 8.00 -6.24 2.96
CA GLY A 57 9.41 -5.95 3.20
C GLY A 57 9.86 -4.57 2.70
N VAL A 58 8.92 -3.67 2.41
CA VAL A 58 9.18 -2.29 1.98
C VAL A 58 9.48 -1.38 3.16
N LEU A 59 8.78 -1.60 4.28
CA LEU A 59 8.96 -0.86 5.53
C LEU A 59 9.64 -1.74 6.56
N GLU A 60 10.54 -1.16 7.36
CA GLU A 60 11.16 -1.84 8.47
C GLU A 60 10.36 -1.62 9.76
N ARG A 61 10.62 -2.45 10.77
CA ARG A 61 9.92 -2.36 12.07
C ARG A 61 10.07 -0.99 12.75
N GLN A 62 11.15 -0.28 12.42
CA GLN A 62 11.42 1.07 12.90
C GLN A 62 10.48 2.12 12.29
N ASP A 63 10.01 1.91 11.06
CA ASP A 63 9.04 2.80 10.38
C ASP A 63 7.62 2.65 10.95
N LEU A 64 7.30 1.48 11.52
CA LEU A 64 6.01 1.22 12.18
C LEU A 64 5.86 1.93 13.54
N ASN A 65 6.98 2.30 14.18
CA ASN A 65 6.97 2.88 15.52
C ASN A 65 6.46 4.34 15.56
N TRP A 66 6.28 4.97 14.39
CA TRP A 66 5.65 6.28 14.26
C TRP A 66 4.12 6.24 14.40
N TYR A 67 3.50 5.07 14.22
CA TYR A 67 2.04 4.93 14.08
C TYR A 67 1.29 4.53 15.36
N ILE A 68 1.97 4.25 16.49
CA ILE A 68 1.34 3.87 17.78
C ILE A 68 1.46 5.00 18.80
#